data_AF-A0A2G6R9G2-F1
#
_entry.id   AF-A0A2G6R9G2-F1
#
_cell.length_a   1.000
_cell.length_b   1.000
_cell.length_c   1.000
_cell.angle_alpha   90.00
_cell.angle_beta   90.00
_cell.angle_gamma   90.00
#
_symmetry.space_group_name_H-M   'P 1'
#
loop_
_entity.id
_entity.type
_entity.pdbx_description
1 polymer ?
#
loop_
_entity_poly.entity_id
_entity_poly.type
_entity_poly.pdbx_seq_one_letter_code
_entity_poly.pdbx_strand_id
1 'polypeptide(L)'
;MKHTIACLIILTLFSCGQKSVEKTTKIKKVNWDLREINVNTTQFSQHGTTYLSVYSEIYDLTDETKHLLTVTVSMRNSSLLDSLFITKADYYDTHGDLIRSYVESPIYLTPMETVEIVIPRRDVEGGSGGNFIFDWALRNEGSEPLFESIMLWTTGNQGISFLSKGVKL
;
A
#
# COMPACT_ATOMS: atom_id res chain seq x y z
N MET A 1 52.39 -5.61 -35.04
CA MET A 1 51.04 -5.03 -35.22
C MET A 1 49.91 -6.06 -35.27
N LYS A 2 50.13 -7.32 -35.66
CA LYS A 2 49.09 -8.38 -35.60
C LYS A 2 48.86 -8.93 -34.17
N HIS A 3 49.91 -9.05 -33.36
CA HIS A 3 49.80 -9.54 -31.97
C HIS A 3 49.21 -8.51 -30.99
N THR A 4 49.30 -7.22 -31.30
CA THR A 4 48.70 -6.14 -30.49
C THR A 4 47.17 -6.07 -30.66
N ILE A 5 46.64 -6.48 -31.82
CA ILE A 5 45.19 -6.55 -32.06
C ILE A 5 44.57 -7.77 -31.35
N ALA A 6 45.32 -8.88 -31.27
CA ALA A 6 44.87 -10.09 -30.58
C ALA A 6 44.68 -9.88 -29.06
N CYS A 7 45.53 -9.07 -28.42
CA CYS A 7 45.36 -8.73 -26.99
C CYS A 7 44.12 -7.85 -26.72
N LEU A 8 43.73 -6.99 -27.66
CA LEU A 8 42.60 -6.08 -27.47
C LEU A 8 41.24 -6.79 -27.58
N ILE A 9 41.17 -7.90 -28.32
CA ILE A 9 39.96 -8.71 -28.51
C ILE A 9 39.72 -9.68 -27.34
N ILE A 10 40.77 -10.06 -26.60
CA ILE A 10 40.65 -10.95 -25.43
C ILE A 10 40.18 -10.18 -24.18
N LEU A 11 40.38 -8.85 -24.13
CA LEU A 11 39.98 -8.00 -23.01
C LEU A 11 38.49 -7.63 -22.97
N THR A 12 37.71 -7.90 -24.02
CA THR A 12 36.27 -7.58 -24.06
C THR A 12 35.36 -8.71 -23.59
N LEU A 13 35.90 -9.91 -23.31
CA LEU A 13 35.10 -11.06 -22.85
C LEU A 13 35.00 -11.18 -21.31
N PHE A 14 35.62 -10.28 -20.56
CA PHE A 14 35.47 -10.18 -19.10
C PHE A 14 34.47 -9.07 -18.68
N SER A 15 33.42 -8.84 -19.49
CA SER A 15 32.28 -8.05 -19.03
C SER A 15 31.49 -8.88 -18.03
N CYS A 16 31.80 -8.63 -16.76
CA CYS A 16 31.29 -9.29 -15.59
C CYS A 16 29.76 -9.20 -15.56
N GLY A 17 29.09 -10.34 -15.72
CA GLY A 17 27.67 -10.47 -15.47
C GLY A 17 27.37 -10.23 -13.99
N GLN A 18 27.11 -8.97 -13.62
CA GLN A 18 26.47 -8.66 -12.36
C GLN A 18 25.03 -9.17 -12.42
N LYS A 19 24.83 -10.38 -11.90
CA LYS A 19 23.52 -10.77 -11.39
C LYS A 19 23.19 -9.78 -10.28
N SER A 20 22.31 -8.83 -10.57
CA SER A 20 21.67 -8.02 -9.55
C SER A 20 21.03 -8.99 -8.58
N VAL A 21 21.57 -9.04 -7.36
CA VAL A 21 20.89 -9.67 -6.24
C VAL A 21 19.64 -8.84 -6.04
N GLU A 22 18.54 -9.29 -6.62
CA GLU A 22 17.21 -8.84 -6.27
C GLU A 22 17.00 -9.27 -4.82
N LYS A 23 17.53 -8.44 -3.89
CA LYS A 23 16.99 -8.36 -2.55
C LYS A 23 15.55 -7.90 -2.77
N THR A 24 14.65 -8.85 -2.96
CA THR A 24 13.26 -8.69 -2.59
C THR A 24 13.29 -8.33 -1.12
N THR A 25 13.42 -7.04 -0.83
CA THR A 25 13.18 -6.45 0.47
C THR A 25 11.77 -6.91 0.78
N LYS A 26 11.64 -7.95 1.60
CA LYS A 26 10.36 -8.31 2.19
C LYS A 26 9.93 -7.03 2.87
N ILE A 27 9.06 -6.26 2.21
CA ILE A 27 8.40 -5.10 2.80
C ILE A 27 7.91 -5.64 4.13
N LYS A 28 8.32 -5.01 5.25
CA LYS A 28 7.93 -5.45 6.58
C LYS A 28 6.40 -5.46 6.58
N LYS A 29 5.80 -6.63 6.36
CA LYS A 29 4.37 -6.85 6.48
C LYS A 29 4.04 -6.39 7.88
N VAL A 30 3.10 -5.46 8.02
CA VAL A 30 2.59 -5.10 9.35
C VAL A 30 2.29 -6.40 10.05
N ASN A 31 2.89 -6.59 11.24
CA ASN A 31 2.64 -7.78 12.03
C ASN A 31 1.28 -7.58 12.70
N TRP A 32 0.23 -8.01 12.00
CA TRP A 32 -1.15 -7.89 12.44
C TRP A 32 -1.39 -8.68 13.73
N ASP A 33 -0.76 -9.85 13.87
CA ASP A 33 -0.86 -10.75 15.03
C ASP A 33 -0.48 -10.06 16.35
N LEU A 34 0.46 -9.10 16.32
CA LEU A 34 0.85 -8.32 17.51
C LEU A 34 -0.17 -7.24 17.91
N ARG A 35 -1.13 -6.95 17.04
CA ARG A 35 -2.13 -5.90 17.20
C ARG A 35 -3.54 -6.44 17.41
N GLU A 36 -3.74 -7.74 17.18
CA GLU A 36 -5.02 -8.40 17.37
C GLU A 36 -5.44 -8.29 18.83
N ILE A 37 -6.71 -7.95 19.01
CA ILE A 37 -7.31 -7.85 20.32
C ILE A 37 -8.66 -8.56 20.30
N ASN A 38 -8.92 -9.33 21.35
CA ASN A 38 -10.25 -9.85 21.60
C ASN A 38 -11.08 -8.73 22.23
N VAL A 39 -11.74 -7.91 21.40
CA VAL A 39 -12.62 -6.84 21.90
C VAL A 39 -14.06 -7.30 21.86
N ASN A 40 -14.72 -7.17 23.01
CA ASN A 40 -16.17 -7.28 23.08
C ASN A 40 -16.80 -6.06 22.37
N THR A 41 -17.53 -6.32 21.28
CA THR A 41 -18.13 -5.29 20.42
C THR A 41 -19.14 -4.40 21.13
N THR A 42 -19.64 -4.80 22.32
CA THR A 42 -20.55 -3.99 23.14
C THR A 42 -19.90 -2.78 23.83
N GLN A 43 -18.58 -2.62 23.72
CA GLN A 43 -17.83 -1.52 24.36
C GLN A 43 -17.63 -0.29 23.47
N PHE A 44 -18.07 -0.33 22.22
CA PHE A 44 -17.91 0.77 21.28
C PHE A 44 -19.14 1.67 21.29
N SER A 45 -18.91 2.98 21.40
CA SER A 45 -19.98 3.99 21.36
C SER A 45 -20.29 4.47 19.95
N GLN A 46 -19.31 4.38 19.04
CA GLN A 46 -19.40 4.88 17.68
C GLN A 46 -18.75 3.91 16.70
N HIS A 47 -19.39 3.75 15.55
CA HIS A 47 -18.90 2.97 14.41
C HIS A 47 -18.96 3.81 13.14
N GLY A 48 -18.13 3.47 12.17
CA GLY A 48 -18.22 4.04 10.84
C GLY A 48 -17.54 3.16 9.80
N THR A 49 -17.89 3.44 8.55
CA THR A 49 -17.27 2.81 7.38
C THR A 49 -16.70 3.91 6.49
N THR A 50 -15.48 3.71 6.00
CA THR A 50 -14.81 4.67 5.11
C THR A 50 -14.35 3.98 3.84
N TYR A 51 -14.70 4.56 2.70
CA TYR A 51 -14.22 4.17 1.37
C TYR A 51 -12.95 4.95 1.02
N LEU A 52 -11.93 4.29 0.47
CA LEU A 52 -10.71 4.92 -0.02
C LEU A 52 -10.36 4.40 -1.41
N SER A 53 -10.28 5.28 -2.41
CA SER A 53 -9.85 4.87 -3.75
C SER A 53 -8.35 4.68 -3.83
N VAL A 54 -7.92 3.62 -4.52
CA VAL A 54 -6.51 3.31 -4.79
C VAL A 54 -6.32 2.89 -6.23
N TYR A 55 -5.19 3.26 -6.82
CA TYR A 55 -4.88 2.93 -8.21
C TYR A 55 -3.57 2.16 -8.23
N SER A 56 -3.64 0.87 -8.59
CA SER A 56 -2.43 0.06 -8.83
C SER A 56 -1.85 0.33 -10.21
N GLU A 57 -2.68 0.84 -11.12
CA GLU A 57 -2.28 1.29 -12.44
C GLU A 57 -3.16 2.45 -12.92
N ILE A 58 -2.63 3.29 -13.80
CA ILE A 58 -3.38 4.40 -14.42
C ILE A 58 -3.04 4.54 -15.89
N TYR A 59 -4.04 4.91 -16.70
CA TYR A 59 -3.90 5.08 -18.15
C TYR A 59 -2.96 6.22 -18.52
N ASP A 60 -2.25 6.06 -19.63
CA ASP A 60 -1.38 7.08 -20.22
C ASP A 60 -1.56 7.13 -21.73
N LEU A 61 -1.74 8.33 -22.28
CA LEU A 61 -2.00 8.65 -23.71
C LEU A 61 -3.23 7.96 -24.34
N THR A 62 -3.42 6.66 -24.15
CA THR A 62 -4.49 5.80 -24.66
C THR A 62 -4.99 4.84 -23.57
N ASP A 63 -6.05 4.08 -23.87
CA ASP A 63 -6.58 3.02 -23.00
C ASP A 63 -5.73 1.72 -23.03
N GLU A 64 -4.78 1.62 -23.96
CA GLU A 64 -3.88 0.47 -24.11
C GLU A 64 -2.61 0.58 -23.25
N THR A 65 -2.22 1.80 -22.85
CA THR A 65 -0.98 2.04 -22.11
C THR A 65 -1.28 2.44 -20.67
N LYS A 66 -0.60 1.79 -19.72
CA LYS A 66 -0.76 2.05 -18.28
C LYS A 66 0.57 2.17 -17.55
N HIS A 67 0.61 3.02 -16.53
CA HIS A 67 1.70 3.10 -15.55
C HIS A 67 1.35 2.34 -14.28
N LEU A 68 2.22 1.42 -13.88
CA LEU A 68 2.07 0.69 -12.63
C LEU A 68 2.55 1.53 -11.44
N LEU A 69 1.73 1.62 -10.39
CA LEU A 69 1.95 2.47 -9.24
C LEU A 69 2.23 1.61 -7.99
N THR A 70 3.14 2.04 -7.14
CA THR A 70 3.19 1.54 -5.75
C THR A 70 2.13 2.28 -4.96
N VAL A 71 1.28 1.56 -4.22
CA VAL A 71 0.26 2.18 -3.35
C VAL A 71 0.71 2.08 -1.90
N THR A 72 0.74 3.20 -1.20
CA THR A 72 0.86 3.25 0.26
C THR A 72 -0.45 3.76 0.83
N VAL A 73 -1.14 2.91 1.57
CA VAL A 73 -2.38 3.24 2.29
C VAL A 73 -2.02 3.51 3.75
N SER A 74 -2.39 4.67 4.26
CA SER A 74 -2.14 5.09 5.64
C SER A 74 -3.46 5.15 6.41
N MET A 75 -3.53 4.42 7.51
CA MET A 75 -4.60 4.47 8.50
C MET A 75 -4.09 5.25 9.71
N ARG A 76 -4.65 6.43 9.97
CA ARG A 76 -4.16 7.34 11.00
C ARG A 76 -5.18 7.52 12.11
N ASN A 77 -4.75 7.31 13.36
CA ASN A 77 -5.46 7.82 14.51
C ASN A 77 -5.10 9.30 14.69
N SER A 78 -6.06 10.19 14.48
CA SER A 78 -5.88 11.64 14.63
C SER A 78 -6.12 12.13 16.06
N SER A 79 -6.56 11.24 16.96
CA SER A 79 -6.78 11.57 18.38
C SER A 79 -5.45 11.66 19.13
N LEU A 80 -5.37 12.66 20.02
CA LEU A 80 -4.25 12.87 20.94
C LEU A 80 -4.37 12.02 22.22
N LEU A 81 -5.56 11.48 22.52
CA LEU A 81 -5.86 10.90 23.83
C LEU A 81 -6.39 9.47 23.76
N ASP A 82 -7.20 9.17 22.75
CA ASP A 82 -7.94 7.91 22.67
C ASP A 82 -7.39 6.99 21.58
N SER A 83 -7.54 5.68 21.81
CA SER A 83 -7.22 4.67 20.81
C SER A 83 -8.38 4.50 19.82
N LEU A 84 -8.01 4.30 18.55
CA LEU A 84 -8.91 3.98 17.45
C LEU A 84 -8.90 2.47 17.21
N PHE A 85 -10.02 1.91 16.79
CA PHE A 85 -10.12 0.49 16.48
C PHE A 85 -10.47 0.32 15.00
N ILE A 86 -9.67 -0.46 14.28
CA ILE A 86 -9.97 -0.87 12.91
C ILE A 86 -10.46 -2.31 12.98
N THR A 87 -11.70 -2.53 12.60
CA THR A 87 -12.35 -3.85 12.65
C THR A 87 -12.28 -4.57 11.30
N LYS A 88 -12.08 -3.82 10.22
CA LYS A 88 -12.02 -4.36 8.86
C LYS A 88 -11.17 -3.48 7.94
N ALA A 89 -10.45 -4.10 7.01
CA ALA A 89 -9.72 -3.42 5.94
C ALA A 89 -9.70 -4.31 4.69
N ASP A 90 -10.71 -4.18 3.85
CA ASP A 90 -10.88 -4.99 2.64
C ASP A 90 -10.40 -4.24 1.41
N TYR A 91 -9.69 -4.93 0.52
CA TYR A 91 -9.20 -4.41 -0.75
C TYR A 91 -9.97 -5.04 -1.90
N TYR A 92 -10.58 -4.21 -2.74
CA TYR A 92 -11.37 -4.61 -3.90
C TYR A 92 -10.69 -4.17 -5.20
N ASP A 93 -10.95 -4.93 -6.27
CA ASP A 93 -10.50 -4.62 -7.62
C ASP A 93 -11.40 -3.60 -8.33
N THR A 94 -11.09 -3.32 -9.60
CA THR A 94 -11.84 -2.38 -10.45
C THR A 94 -13.28 -2.84 -10.74
N HIS A 95 -13.56 -4.14 -10.66
CA HIS A 95 -14.88 -4.72 -10.90
C HIS A 95 -15.72 -4.83 -9.62
N GLY A 96 -15.12 -4.55 -8.46
CA GLY A 96 -15.74 -4.67 -7.15
C GLY A 96 -15.57 -6.04 -6.51
N ASP A 97 -14.68 -6.88 -7.03
CA ASP A 97 -14.37 -8.18 -6.46
C ASP A 97 -13.38 -8.03 -5.30
N LEU A 98 -13.63 -8.73 -4.19
CA LEU A 98 -12.75 -8.72 -3.02
C LEU A 98 -11.44 -9.45 -3.37
N ILE A 99 -10.33 -8.72 -3.32
CA ILE A 99 -8.99 -9.27 -3.54
C ILE A 99 -8.47 -9.90 -2.24
N ARG A 100 -8.53 -9.15 -1.14
CA ARG A 100 -7.92 -9.53 0.15
C ARG A 100 -8.43 -8.70 1.31
N SER A 101 -8.51 -9.31 2.48
CA SER A 101 -8.73 -8.64 3.76
C SER A 101 -7.40 -8.53 4.51
N TYR A 102 -7.03 -7.32 4.93
CA TYR A 102 -5.79 -7.06 5.66
C TYR A 102 -5.97 -7.09 7.18
N VAL A 103 -7.20 -6.90 7.64
CA VAL A 103 -7.59 -6.92 9.05
C VAL A 103 -8.73 -7.92 9.18
N GLU A 104 -8.41 -9.14 9.59
CA GLU A 104 -9.37 -10.23 9.84
C GLU A 104 -9.89 -10.21 11.29
N SER A 105 -9.06 -9.74 12.21
CA SER A 105 -9.40 -9.50 13.63
C SER A 105 -9.24 -8.02 13.96
N PRO A 106 -10.09 -7.44 14.82
CA PRO A 106 -9.94 -6.05 15.23
C PRO A 106 -8.55 -5.74 15.76
N ILE A 107 -8.00 -4.61 15.31
CA ILE A 107 -6.75 -4.05 15.80
C ILE A 107 -7.01 -2.68 16.41
N TYR A 108 -6.12 -2.25 17.31
CA TYR A 108 -6.12 -0.87 17.78
C TYR A 108 -4.93 -0.07 17.23
N LEU A 109 -5.16 1.23 17.09
CA LEU A 109 -4.16 2.24 16.83
C LEU A 109 -4.07 3.15 18.06
N THR A 110 -2.90 3.27 18.66
CA THR A 110 -2.69 4.18 19.80
C THR A 110 -2.90 5.64 19.36
N PRO A 111 -3.07 6.60 20.30
CA PRO A 111 -3.13 8.01 19.96
C PRO A 111 -1.98 8.43 19.03
N MET A 112 -2.30 9.18 17.99
CA MET A 112 -1.37 9.65 16.95
C MET A 112 -0.65 8.54 16.15
N GLU A 113 -1.01 7.27 16.30
CA GLU A 113 -0.38 6.18 15.54
C GLU A 113 -0.84 6.18 14.07
N THR A 114 0.08 5.78 13.19
CA THR A 114 -0.22 5.46 11.79
C THR A 114 0.20 4.04 11.49
N VAL A 115 -0.70 3.28 10.87
CA VAL A 115 -0.42 1.94 10.34
C VAL A 115 -0.57 1.99 8.83
N GLU A 116 0.36 1.34 8.12
CA GLU A 116 0.44 1.42 6.65
C GLU A 116 0.28 0.05 5.99
N ILE A 117 -0.47 0.00 4.89
CA ILE A 117 -0.50 -1.12 3.96
C ILE A 117 0.22 -0.67 2.69
N VAL A 118 1.19 -1.46 2.23
CA VAL A 118 1.92 -1.17 0.99
C VAL A 118 1.59 -2.24 -0.06
N ILE A 119 0.98 -1.80 -1.15
CA ILE A 119 0.76 -2.61 -2.36
C ILE A 119 1.96 -2.40 -3.29
N PRO A 120 2.79 -3.44 -3.53
CA PRO A 120 3.95 -3.31 -4.39
C PRO A 120 3.56 -2.98 -5.83
N ARG A 121 4.38 -2.22 -6.57
CA ARG A 121 4.14 -1.88 -7.99
C ARG A 121 3.78 -3.06 -8.90
N ARG A 122 4.31 -4.25 -8.61
CA ARG A 122 4.06 -5.48 -9.41
C ARG A 122 2.69 -6.10 -9.15
N ASP A 123 2.00 -5.68 -8.09
CA ASP A 123 0.66 -6.15 -7.72
C ASP A 123 -0.35 -5.24 -8.41
N VAL A 124 -0.90 -5.73 -9.53
CA VAL A 124 -1.84 -5.01 -10.41
C VAL A 124 -3.28 -5.46 -10.19
N GLU A 125 -3.53 -6.28 -9.16
CA GLU A 125 -4.85 -6.89 -8.92
C GLU A 125 -5.94 -5.84 -8.68
N GLY A 126 -5.59 -4.66 -8.14
CA GLY A 126 -6.53 -3.55 -7.98
C GLY A 126 -6.98 -2.90 -9.27
N GLY A 127 -6.22 -3.03 -10.35
CA GLY A 127 -6.41 -2.31 -11.60
C GLY A 127 -6.41 -0.77 -11.42
N SER A 128 -7.20 -0.12 -12.28
CA SER A 128 -7.36 1.34 -12.37
C SER A 128 -8.56 1.89 -11.60
N GLY A 129 -9.25 1.07 -10.81
CA GLY A 129 -10.43 1.44 -10.02
C GLY A 129 -10.51 0.75 -8.66
N GLY A 130 -9.38 0.24 -8.17
CA GLY A 130 -9.31 -0.45 -6.89
C GLY A 130 -9.71 0.44 -5.72
N ASN A 131 -10.12 -0.18 -4.63
CA ASN A 131 -10.57 0.57 -3.46
C ASN A 131 -10.44 -0.24 -2.17
N PHE A 132 -10.37 0.48 -1.06
CA PHE A 132 -10.45 -0.07 0.27
C PHE A 132 -11.74 0.31 0.96
N ILE A 133 -12.31 -0.65 1.69
CA ILE A 133 -13.37 -0.42 2.67
C ILE A 133 -12.79 -0.67 4.07
N PHE A 134 -12.83 0.36 4.90
CA PHE A 134 -12.44 0.28 6.30
C PHE A 134 -13.67 0.35 7.19
N ASP A 135 -13.84 -0.63 8.07
CA ASP A 135 -14.74 -0.49 9.21
C ASP A 135 -13.91 -0.13 10.44
N TRP A 136 -14.40 0.84 11.19
CA TRP A 136 -13.73 1.35 12.37
C TRP A 136 -14.72 1.62 13.48
N ALA A 137 -14.19 1.63 14.70
CA ALA A 137 -14.95 1.87 15.91
C ALA A 137 -14.16 2.73 16.89
N LEU A 138 -14.90 3.47 17.72
CA LEU A 138 -14.38 4.26 18.83
C LEU A 138 -15.09 3.83 20.11
N ARG A 139 -14.34 3.76 21.22
CA ARG A 139 -14.92 3.48 22.55
C ARG A 139 -15.72 4.65 23.11
N ASN A 140 -15.28 5.86 22.79
CA ASN A 140 -15.91 7.11 23.18
C ASN A 140 -16.13 7.95 21.91
N GLU A 141 -17.06 8.90 21.94
CA GLU A 141 -17.14 9.92 20.89
C GLU A 141 -15.81 10.67 20.80
N GLY A 142 -15.29 10.87 19.58
CA GLY A 142 -13.94 11.37 19.42
C GLY A 142 -13.55 11.63 17.97
N SER A 143 -12.24 11.76 17.74
CA SER A 143 -11.70 12.03 16.41
C SER A 143 -11.77 10.79 15.53
N GLU A 144 -12.48 10.90 14.41
CA GLU A 144 -12.57 9.85 13.41
C GLU A 144 -11.21 9.59 12.74
N PRO A 145 -10.97 8.35 12.25
CA PRO A 145 -9.75 8.04 11.53
C PRO A 145 -9.58 8.86 10.26
N LEU A 146 -8.32 9.18 9.95
CA LEU A 146 -7.95 9.69 8.62
C LEU A 146 -7.35 8.54 7.81
N PHE A 147 -8.00 8.22 6.69
CA PHE A 147 -7.51 7.28 5.71
C PHE A 147 -7.01 8.02 4.48
N GLU A 148 -5.80 7.72 4.05
CA GLU A 148 -5.18 8.32 2.87
C GLU A 148 -4.46 7.24 2.07
N SER A 149 -4.39 7.43 0.76
CA SER A 149 -3.50 6.63 -0.08
C SER A 149 -2.61 7.51 -0.92
N ILE A 150 -1.36 7.10 -1.04
CA ILE A 150 -0.38 7.72 -1.91
C ILE A 150 -0.01 6.68 -2.97
N MET A 151 -0.28 7.02 -4.23
CA MET A 151 0.07 6.19 -5.38
C MET A 151 1.29 6.82 -6.05
N LEU A 152 2.38 6.08 -6.16
CA LEU A 152 3.67 6.57 -6.62
C LEU A 152 4.18 5.76 -7.81
N TRP A 153 4.47 6.44 -8.91
CA TRP A 153 5.32 5.91 -9.97
C TRP A 153 6.61 6.71 -10.08
N THR A 154 7.70 5.99 -10.34
CA THR A 154 9.05 6.53 -10.46
C THR A 154 9.82 5.68 -11.46
N THR A 155 10.45 6.34 -12.44
CA THR A 155 11.36 5.73 -13.43
C THR A 155 12.47 6.72 -13.73
N GLY A 156 13.72 6.34 -13.48
CA GLY A 156 14.87 7.24 -13.62
C GLY A 156 14.69 8.52 -12.81
N ASN A 157 14.72 9.68 -13.49
CA ASN A 157 14.56 11.00 -12.87
C ASN A 157 13.11 11.54 -12.92
N GLN A 158 12.15 10.73 -13.37
CA GLN A 158 10.75 11.12 -13.46
C GLN A 158 9.94 10.41 -12.38
N GLY A 159 8.93 11.10 -11.86
CA GLY A 159 7.99 10.53 -10.91
C GLY A 159 6.68 11.30 -10.85
N ILE A 160 5.61 10.57 -10.59
CA ILE A 160 4.26 11.11 -10.35
C ILE A 160 3.75 10.54 -9.04
N SER A 161 3.05 11.36 -8.28
CA SER A 161 2.40 10.94 -7.04
C SER A 161 1.00 11.51 -6.95
N PHE A 162 0.05 10.69 -6.53
CA PHE A 162 -1.34 11.08 -6.31
C PHE A 162 -1.73 10.79 -4.87
N LEU A 163 -2.47 11.73 -4.26
CA LEU A 163 -3.09 11.54 -2.95
C LEU A 163 -4.58 11.28 -3.16
N SER A 164 -5.10 10.21 -2.55
CA SER A 164 -6.54 10.05 -2.32
C SER A 164 -6.83 10.14 -0.83
N LYS A 165 -8.02 10.64 -0.50
CA LYS A 165 -8.53 10.74 0.86
C LYS A 165 -9.79 9.91 0.99
N GLY A 166 -9.93 9.26 2.14
CA GLY A 166 -11.09 8.47 2.45
C GLY A 166 -12.36 9.31 2.55
N VAL A 167 -13.48 8.75 2.10
CA VAL A 167 -14.82 9.31 2.21
C VAL A 167 -15.64 8.40 3.12
N LYS A 168 -16.17 8.95 4.20
CA LYS A 168 -17.06 8.23 5.10
C LYS A 168 -18.39 7.93 4.39
N LEU A 169 -18.87 6.69 4.52
CA LEU A 169 -20.14 6.21 3.96
C LEU A 169 -21.33 6.44 4.91
#